data_AF-A0A7S3A1R5-F1
#
_entry.id   AF-A0A7S3A1R5-F1
#
_cell.length_a   1.000
_cell.length_b   1.000
_cell.length_c   1.000
_cell.angle_alpha   90.00
_cell.angle_beta   90.00
_cell.angle_gamma   90.00
#
_symmetry.space_group_name_H-M   'P 1'
#
loop_
_entity.id
_entity.type
_entity.pdbx_description
1 polymer ?
#
loop_
_entity_poly.entity_id
_entity_poly.type
_entity_poly.pdbx_seq_one_letter_code
_entity_poly.pdbx_strand_id
1 'polypeptide(L)'
;MVDSATVGLIYSAVIGIVVFLIFWVLFELLKNSRPHIFEFRKWIQDYEENFKEFRNENGEFVGYLPNQPPRGWLTWLTVPMTVSDDEIQRYLGYDVCLYVISLRNKVFYFSVMGAIACIILIPVYATAGDKAAGGVALLSMSNLETGSARFWATFIVDFVLVYLSVIYIMIECRTYVKRREQFRAENIAANYAVSVMDLRKDRNTEELVRQDFEMALPGEVEGVQLTYGSAYLRKKFNLYRTAQNKKEVAQYQIDNGKDGKRPRHHTVPCTCCCTGTVDSQEYWSEQQTTHAEEIETAQEKMDPKVVKPCDSAIVVFKTKKSAAVAAQTKLFGMPLDSYTIDRQEAFKSVHWHGMRLSYLAGLGFSINLWVWLVVVLVFWAPISAAIMGLANLESLAGIPAFSWLPDIFSASEGGKGLIERVLPPLV
;
A
#
# COMPACT_ATOMS: atom_id res chain seq x y z
N MET A 1 -18.22 -35.23 25.00
CA MET A 1 -17.58 -35.41 23.67
C MET A 1 -17.34 -34.02 23.12
N VAL A 2 -16.12 -33.71 22.70
CA VAL A 2 -15.80 -32.40 22.09
C VAL A 2 -16.41 -32.39 20.70
N ASP A 3 -17.21 -31.37 20.39
CA ASP A 3 -17.88 -31.25 19.10
C ASP A 3 -16.86 -31.17 17.94
N SER A 4 -17.22 -31.70 16.77
CA SER A 4 -16.38 -31.77 15.56
C SER A 4 -15.83 -30.40 15.16
N ALA A 5 -16.62 -29.33 15.37
CA ALA A 5 -16.20 -27.96 15.10
C ALA A 5 -15.06 -27.49 16.01
N THR A 6 -15.05 -27.94 17.27
CA THR A 6 -14.02 -27.57 18.25
C THR A 6 -12.73 -28.34 17.96
N VAL A 7 -12.84 -29.60 17.56
CA VAL A 7 -11.70 -30.41 17.10
C VAL A 7 -11.07 -29.80 15.84
N GLY A 8 -11.89 -29.36 14.87
CA GLY A 8 -11.41 -28.66 13.68
C GLY A 8 -10.68 -27.35 13.99
N LEU A 9 -11.14 -26.57 14.96
CA LEU A 9 -10.46 -25.35 15.43
C LEU A 9 -9.11 -25.67 16.08
N ILE A 10 -9.02 -26.73 16.89
CA ILE A 10 -7.75 -27.14 17.50
C ILE A 10 -6.76 -27.55 16.42
N TYR A 11 -7.18 -28.34 15.43
CA TYR A 11 -6.29 -28.72 14.32
C TYR A 11 -5.82 -27.52 13.51
N SER A 12 -6.71 -26.59 13.16
CA SER A 12 -6.32 -25.40 12.41
C SER A 12 -5.37 -24.50 13.22
N ALA A 13 -5.61 -24.34 14.51
CA ALA A 13 -4.72 -23.60 15.41
C ALA A 13 -3.34 -24.26 15.53
N VAL A 14 -3.29 -25.58 15.71
CA VAL A 14 -2.02 -26.33 15.80
C VAL A 14 -1.24 -26.24 14.49
N ILE A 15 -1.88 -26.47 13.35
CA ILE A 15 -1.25 -26.33 12.03
C ILE A 15 -0.75 -24.89 11.84
N GLY A 16 -1.58 -23.89 12.15
CA GLY A 16 -1.23 -22.48 12.04
C GLY A 16 -0.03 -22.11 12.91
N ILE A 17 0.03 -22.58 14.16
CA ILE A 17 1.16 -22.36 15.07
C ILE A 17 2.42 -23.05 14.53
N VAL A 18 2.34 -24.30 14.05
CA VAL A 18 3.49 -25.02 13.49
C VAL A 18 4.04 -24.30 12.27
N VAL A 19 3.17 -23.91 11.34
CA VAL A 19 3.56 -23.15 10.14
C VAL A 19 4.19 -21.81 10.52
N PHE A 20 3.61 -21.09 11.47
CA PHE A 20 4.17 -19.85 11.99
C PHE A 20 5.56 -20.05 12.59
N LEU A 21 5.76 -21.08 13.42
CA LEU A 21 7.06 -21.40 14.01
C LEU A 21 8.11 -21.72 12.95
N ILE A 22 7.75 -22.48 11.90
CA ILE A 22 8.64 -22.78 10.78
C ILE A 22 9.05 -21.48 10.07
N PHE A 23 8.10 -20.62 9.71
CA PHE A 23 8.40 -19.35 9.04
C PHE A 23 9.19 -18.39 9.93
N TRP A 24 8.93 -18.37 11.23
CA TRP A 24 9.68 -17.56 12.17
C TRP A 24 11.14 -18.03 12.27
N VAL A 25 11.38 -19.34 12.41
CA VAL A 25 12.75 -19.89 12.41
C VAL A 25 13.45 -19.59 11.09
N LEU A 26 12.78 -19.78 9.94
CA LEU A 26 13.33 -19.43 8.63
C LEU A 26 13.67 -17.93 8.54
N PHE A 27 12.78 -17.07 9.02
CA PHE A 27 12.99 -15.62 9.04
C PHE A 27 14.23 -15.24 9.84
N GLU A 28 14.41 -15.78 11.05
CA GLU A 28 15.59 -15.48 11.87
C GLU A 28 16.90 -16.02 11.25
N LEU A 29 16.86 -17.22 10.68
CA LEU A 29 18.01 -17.80 9.97
C LEU A 29 18.40 -16.95 8.75
N LEU A 30 17.42 -16.56 7.94
CA LEU A 30 17.64 -15.75 6.74
C LEU A 30 18.08 -14.32 7.08
N LYS A 31 17.50 -13.71 8.11
CA LYS A 31 17.90 -12.39 8.59
C LYS A 31 19.36 -12.37 9.05
N ASN A 32 19.81 -13.41 9.74
CA ASN A 32 21.21 -13.49 10.17
C ASN A 32 22.17 -13.85 9.02
N SER A 33 21.77 -14.73 8.11
CA SER A 33 22.59 -15.14 6.96
C SER A 33 22.73 -14.05 5.88
N ARG A 34 21.66 -13.27 5.64
CA ARG A 34 21.55 -12.31 4.53
C ARG A 34 21.05 -10.94 5.01
N PRO A 35 21.81 -10.21 5.85
CA PRO A 35 21.38 -8.95 6.43
C PRO A 35 21.12 -7.85 5.38
N HIS A 36 21.77 -7.89 4.21
CA HIS A 36 21.56 -6.91 3.14
C HIS A 36 20.13 -6.88 2.58
N ILE A 37 19.39 -7.99 2.67
CA ILE A 37 18.00 -8.07 2.18
C ILE A 37 17.04 -7.50 3.23
N PHE A 38 17.22 -7.92 4.49
CA PHE A 38 16.29 -7.59 5.58
C PHE A 38 16.58 -6.25 6.27
N GLU A 39 17.85 -5.84 6.30
CA GLU A 39 18.33 -4.60 6.92
C GLU A 39 18.95 -3.68 5.84
N PHE A 40 18.32 -3.59 4.66
CA PHE A 40 18.87 -2.89 3.48
C PHE A 40 19.30 -1.45 3.77
N ARG A 41 18.50 -0.66 4.49
CA ARG A 41 18.83 0.73 4.85
C ARG A 41 20.07 0.83 5.73
N LYS A 42 20.22 -0.09 6.67
CA LYS A 42 21.40 -0.19 7.53
C LYS A 42 22.62 -0.60 6.71
N TRP A 43 22.46 -1.58 5.82
CA TRP A 43 23.52 -2.03 4.93
C TRP A 43 24.03 -0.92 4.01
N ILE A 44 23.16 -0.15 3.35
CA ILE A 44 23.57 0.99 2.52
C ILE A 44 24.41 1.98 3.33
N GLN A 45 23.92 2.35 4.51
CA GLN A 45 24.56 3.38 5.32
C GLN A 45 25.90 2.93 5.92
N ASP A 46 26.02 1.65 6.29
CA ASP A 46 27.26 1.09 6.83
C ASP A 46 28.33 0.87 5.75
N TYR A 47 27.92 0.47 4.54
CA TYR A 47 28.83 0.01 3.49
C TYR A 47 29.17 1.06 2.43
N GLU A 48 28.30 2.03 2.19
CA GLU A 48 28.45 2.99 1.11
C GLU A 48 28.75 4.38 1.68
N GLU A 49 30.04 4.76 1.67
CA GLU A 49 30.51 6.03 2.26
C GLU A 49 29.77 7.26 1.71
N ASN A 50 29.39 7.21 0.43
CA ASN A 50 28.62 8.27 -0.23
C ASN A 50 27.17 8.41 0.29
N PHE A 51 26.61 7.37 0.91
CA PHE A 51 25.23 7.37 1.43
C PHE A 51 25.15 7.60 2.94
N LYS A 52 26.29 7.69 3.63
CA LYS A 52 26.37 8.11 5.05
C LYS A 52 25.85 9.51 5.29
N GLU A 53 25.72 10.33 4.25
CA GLU A 53 25.17 11.68 4.30
C GLU A 53 23.92 11.83 3.42
N PHE A 54 23.18 10.74 3.16
CA PHE A 54 21.94 10.87 2.41
C PHE A 54 20.97 11.79 3.17
N ARG A 55 20.70 12.96 2.59
CA ARG A 55 19.81 13.96 3.15
C ARG A 55 18.49 13.97 2.40
N ASN A 56 17.39 14.21 3.12
CA ASN A 56 16.10 14.50 2.50
C ASN A 56 16.15 15.85 1.76
N GLU A 57 15.07 16.16 1.05
CA GLU A 57 14.88 17.44 0.35
C GLU A 57 15.01 18.67 1.28
N ASN A 58 14.92 18.46 2.60
CA ASN A 58 15.04 19.49 3.63
C ASN A 58 16.48 19.60 4.21
N GLY A 59 17.44 18.80 3.72
CA GLY A 59 18.81 18.79 4.22
C GLY A 59 19.01 18.02 5.54
N GLU A 60 17.99 17.30 6.01
CA GLU A 60 18.06 16.46 7.21
C GLU A 60 18.55 15.07 6.86
N PHE A 61 19.31 14.48 7.77
CA PHE A 61 19.85 13.15 7.60
C PHE A 61 18.73 12.08 7.57
N VAL A 62 18.63 11.35 6.47
CA VAL A 62 17.74 10.19 6.32
C VAL A 62 18.60 8.94 6.43
N GLY A 63 18.38 8.17 7.49
CA GLY A 63 19.19 7.01 7.81
C GLY A 63 18.40 5.89 8.48
N TYR A 64 19.12 4.92 9.03
CA TYR A 64 18.54 3.88 9.87
C TYR A 64 18.27 4.40 11.29
N LEU A 65 17.34 3.75 12.02
CA LEU A 65 17.02 4.07 13.41
C LEU A 65 18.23 3.80 14.32
N PRO A 66 18.80 4.81 15.01
CA PRO A 66 19.95 4.62 15.88
C PRO A 66 19.60 3.70 17.07
N ASN A 67 20.61 2.99 17.60
CA ASN A 67 20.51 2.19 18.84
C ASN A 67 19.49 1.04 18.80
N GLN A 68 19.45 0.27 17.70
CA GLN A 68 18.67 -0.97 17.69
C GLN A 68 19.21 -1.95 18.76
N PRO A 69 18.34 -2.65 19.52
CA PRO A 69 18.76 -3.68 20.45
C PRO A 69 19.56 -4.76 19.71
N PRO A 70 20.47 -5.45 20.42
CA PRO A 70 21.25 -6.53 19.83
C PRO A 70 20.34 -7.57 19.16
N ARG A 71 20.84 -8.19 18.09
CA ARG A 71 20.09 -9.20 17.34
C ARG A 71 19.64 -10.32 18.28
N GLY A 72 18.34 -10.51 18.36
CA GLY A 72 17.67 -11.53 19.15
C GLY A 72 16.40 -11.99 18.45
N TRP A 73 15.91 -13.18 18.82
CA TRP A 73 14.86 -13.90 18.10
C TRP A 73 13.47 -13.21 18.19
N LEU A 74 13.32 -12.25 19.11
CA LEU A 74 12.11 -11.44 19.30
C LEU A 74 12.40 -9.94 19.20
N THR A 75 13.61 -9.55 18.80
CA THR A 75 14.00 -8.14 18.68
C THR A 75 13.15 -7.43 17.63
N TRP A 76 12.77 -8.12 16.55
CA TRP A 76 11.92 -7.55 15.50
C TRP A 76 10.50 -7.19 15.98
N LEU A 77 9.99 -7.85 17.04
CA LEU A 77 8.67 -7.56 17.61
C LEU A 77 8.72 -6.44 18.65
N THR A 78 9.82 -6.38 19.41
CA THR A 78 10.00 -5.39 20.47
C THR A 78 10.43 -4.03 19.94
N VAL A 79 11.29 -3.99 18.91
CA VAL A 79 11.80 -2.73 18.33
C VAL A 79 10.68 -1.79 17.86
N PRO A 80 9.70 -2.27 17.07
CA PRO A 80 8.59 -1.42 16.67
C PRO A 80 7.69 -1.00 17.82
N MET A 81 7.85 -1.49 19.06
CA MET A 81 7.11 -1.02 20.23
C MET A 81 7.94 -0.05 21.10
N THR A 82 9.26 -0.20 21.13
CA THR A 82 10.14 0.57 22.03
C THR A 82 10.71 1.85 21.41
N VAL A 83 10.85 1.90 20.08
CA VAL A 83 11.46 3.05 19.39
C VAL A 83 10.57 4.28 19.52
N SER A 84 11.16 5.45 19.76
CA SER A 84 10.41 6.69 19.92
C SER A 84 9.76 7.14 18.59
N ASP A 85 8.61 7.79 18.69
CA ASP A 85 7.87 8.29 17.53
C ASP A 85 8.66 9.36 16.75
N ASP A 86 9.43 10.19 17.46
CA ASP A 86 10.22 11.28 16.89
C ASP A 86 11.42 10.76 16.08
N GLU A 87 12.06 9.68 16.54
CA GLU A 87 13.10 8.98 15.77
C GLU A 87 12.52 8.37 14.50
N ILE A 88 11.37 7.70 14.59
CA ILE A 88 10.69 7.14 13.41
C ILE A 88 10.36 8.24 12.40
N GLN A 89 9.85 9.37 12.87
CA GLN A 89 9.55 10.52 12.02
C GLN A 89 10.79 11.04 11.30
N ARG A 90 11.90 11.23 12.02
CA ARG A 90 13.15 11.79 11.45
C ARG A 90 13.80 10.87 10.42
N TYR A 91 13.86 9.57 10.71
CA TYR A 91 14.61 8.61 9.89
C TYR A 91 13.77 7.94 8.80
N LEU A 92 12.49 7.68 9.06
CA LEU A 92 11.60 6.94 8.16
C LEU A 92 10.53 7.84 7.49
N GLY A 93 10.35 9.06 7.99
CA GLY A 93 9.39 10.02 7.48
C GLY A 93 8.03 9.98 8.19
N TYR A 94 7.21 10.98 7.89
CA TYR A 94 5.92 11.18 8.55
C TYR A 94 4.88 10.08 8.31
N ASP A 95 4.79 9.56 7.08
CA ASP A 95 3.76 8.57 6.72
C ASP A 95 4.01 7.23 7.46
N VAL A 96 5.28 6.78 7.46
CA VAL A 96 5.70 5.59 8.20
C VAL A 96 5.47 5.78 9.71
N CYS A 97 5.80 6.95 10.24
CA CYS A 97 5.54 7.29 11.64
C CYS A 97 4.05 7.15 12.00
N LEU A 98 3.15 7.77 11.23
CA LEU A 98 1.72 7.68 11.45
C LEU A 98 1.20 6.24 11.33
N TYR A 99 1.69 5.48 10.35
CA TYR A 99 1.32 4.08 10.18
C TYR A 99 1.73 3.21 11.37
N VAL A 100 2.99 3.32 11.82
CA VAL A 100 3.50 2.55 12.97
C VAL A 100 2.73 2.88 14.24
N ILE A 101 2.44 4.16 14.46
CA ILE A 101 1.72 4.60 15.65
C ILE A 101 0.28 4.13 15.63
N SER A 102 -0.37 4.17 14.46
CA SER A 102 -1.70 3.59 14.29
C SER A 102 -1.69 2.08 14.59
N LEU A 103 -0.67 1.34 14.14
CA LEU A 103 -0.55 -0.09 14.47
C LEU A 103 -0.33 -0.34 15.96
N ARG A 104 0.57 0.39 16.63
CA ARG A 104 0.80 0.30 18.09
C ARG A 104 -0.50 0.54 18.87
N ASN A 105 -1.19 1.62 18.52
CA ASN A 105 -2.44 2.02 19.14
C ASN A 105 -3.54 0.97 18.93
N LYS A 106 -3.64 0.38 17.73
CA LYS A 106 -4.58 -0.71 17.43
C LYS A 106 -4.28 -1.97 18.25
N VAL A 107 -3.02 -2.39 18.35
CA VAL A 107 -2.64 -3.57 19.16
C VAL A 107 -3.07 -3.36 20.62
N PHE A 108 -2.78 -2.20 21.19
CA PHE A 108 -3.20 -1.86 22.55
C PHE A 108 -4.73 -1.83 22.68
N TYR A 109 -5.41 -1.14 21.76
CA TYR A 109 -6.86 -1.00 21.73
C TYR A 109 -7.59 -2.35 21.66
N PHE A 110 -7.27 -3.19 20.69
CA PHE A 110 -7.90 -4.50 20.52
C PHE A 110 -7.60 -5.44 21.68
N SER A 111 -6.42 -5.31 22.30
CA SER A 111 -6.06 -6.10 23.48
C SER A 111 -6.90 -5.71 24.70
N VAL A 112 -7.10 -4.42 24.96
CA VAL A 112 -7.95 -3.93 26.06
C VAL A 112 -9.42 -4.26 25.81
N MET A 113 -9.95 -3.99 24.62
CA MET A 113 -11.35 -4.30 24.27
C MET A 113 -11.62 -5.80 24.30
N GLY A 114 -10.70 -6.60 23.75
CA GLY A 114 -10.78 -8.05 23.78
C GLY A 114 -10.77 -8.58 25.20
N ALA A 115 -9.93 -8.05 26.08
CA ALA A 115 -9.93 -8.43 27.50
C ALA A 115 -11.26 -8.10 28.20
N ILE A 116 -11.81 -6.90 27.98
CA ILE A 116 -13.12 -6.49 28.54
C ILE A 116 -14.24 -7.42 28.05
N ALA A 117 -14.30 -7.67 26.74
CA ALA A 117 -15.28 -8.56 26.14
C ALA A 117 -15.15 -9.98 26.67
N CYS A 118 -13.94 -10.52 26.75
CA CYS A 118 -13.69 -11.86 27.29
C CYS A 118 -14.09 -11.98 28.76
N ILE A 119 -13.72 -11.02 29.61
CA ILE A 119 -14.00 -11.07 31.05
C ILE A 119 -15.50 -11.02 31.34
N ILE A 120 -16.28 -10.27 30.56
CA ILE A 120 -17.72 -10.08 30.82
C ILE A 120 -18.57 -11.10 30.05
N LEU A 121 -18.35 -11.24 28.74
CA LEU A 121 -19.24 -12.02 27.86
C LEU A 121 -19.01 -13.52 27.97
N ILE A 122 -17.77 -13.99 28.15
CA ILE A 122 -17.50 -15.44 28.26
C ILE A 122 -18.26 -16.04 29.44
N PRO A 123 -18.21 -15.48 30.67
CA PRO A 123 -19.01 -16.01 31.79
C PRO A 123 -20.52 -15.91 31.55
N VAL A 124 -21.01 -14.81 30.96
CA VAL A 124 -22.44 -14.62 30.68
C VAL A 124 -22.95 -15.68 29.70
N TYR A 125 -22.19 -15.99 28.65
CA TYR A 125 -22.54 -17.02 27.69
C TYR A 125 -22.37 -18.43 28.27
N ALA A 126 -21.26 -18.71 28.96
CA ALA A 126 -20.99 -20.03 29.51
C ALA A 126 -22.00 -20.46 30.61
N THR A 127 -22.52 -19.51 31.38
CA THR A 127 -23.51 -19.76 32.43
C THR A 127 -24.96 -19.79 31.92
N ALA A 128 -25.18 -19.63 30.61
CA ALA A 128 -26.50 -19.45 30.04
C ALA A 128 -27.40 -20.70 30.09
N GLY A 129 -26.79 -21.88 29.99
CA GLY A 129 -27.38 -23.11 30.51
C GLY A 129 -28.28 -23.91 29.56
N ASP A 130 -28.06 -23.89 28.24
CA ASP A 130 -28.64 -24.91 27.38
C ASP A 130 -27.64 -26.06 27.16
N LYS A 131 -28.03 -27.29 27.51
CA LYS A 131 -27.14 -28.47 27.55
C LYS A 131 -26.78 -29.01 26.15
N ALA A 132 -27.32 -28.40 25.09
CA ALA A 132 -27.13 -28.82 23.71
C ALA A 132 -25.93 -28.16 23.00
N ALA A 133 -25.40 -27.04 23.51
CA ALA A 133 -24.28 -26.34 22.88
C ALA A 133 -22.92 -26.89 23.38
N GLY A 134 -22.27 -27.70 22.55
CA GLY A 134 -20.91 -28.18 22.79
C GLY A 134 -19.84 -27.20 22.29
N GLY A 135 -18.72 -27.09 23.01
CA GLY A 135 -17.50 -26.45 22.50
C GLY A 135 -17.59 -24.94 22.30
N VAL A 136 -17.20 -24.43 21.13
CA VAL A 136 -17.17 -22.97 20.83
C VAL A 136 -18.55 -22.33 20.86
N ALA A 137 -19.61 -23.09 20.54
CA ALA A 137 -20.99 -22.58 20.57
C ALA A 137 -21.44 -22.18 21.99
N LEU A 138 -20.82 -22.74 23.03
CA LEU A 138 -21.04 -22.38 24.44
C LEU A 138 -20.58 -20.94 24.75
N LEU A 139 -19.57 -20.46 24.03
CA LEU A 139 -18.92 -19.16 24.26
C LEU A 139 -19.55 -18.03 23.43
N SER A 140 -20.67 -18.29 22.76
CA SER A 140 -21.29 -17.32 21.87
C SER A 140 -22.74 -17.05 22.24
N MET A 141 -23.31 -16.01 21.63
CA MET A 141 -24.72 -15.64 21.77
C MET A 141 -25.69 -16.79 21.44
N SER A 142 -25.26 -17.81 20.67
CA SER A 142 -26.09 -18.99 20.36
C SER A 142 -26.46 -19.84 21.58
N ASN A 143 -25.73 -19.71 22.69
CA ASN A 143 -26.04 -20.42 23.94
C ASN A 143 -27.11 -19.70 24.78
N LEU A 144 -27.58 -18.52 24.36
CA LEU A 144 -28.60 -17.76 25.07
C LEU A 144 -30.01 -18.21 24.65
N GLU A 145 -30.85 -18.56 25.63
CA GLU A 145 -32.27 -18.83 25.39
C GLU A 145 -33.01 -17.59 24.88
N THR A 146 -33.92 -17.79 23.93
CA THR A 146 -34.79 -16.73 23.40
C THR A 146 -35.59 -16.07 24.53
N GLY A 147 -35.41 -14.75 24.71
CA GLY A 147 -36.07 -13.97 25.77
C GLY A 147 -35.31 -13.87 27.09
N SER A 148 -34.08 -14.41 27.18
CA SER A 148 -33.25 -14.29 28.39
C SER A 148 -32.83 -12.83 28.67
N ALA A 149 -32.89 -12.41 29.93
CA ALA A 149 -32.39 -11.10 30.37
C ALA A 149 -30.88 -10.91 30.12
N ARG A 150 -30.13 -12.01 29.87
CA ARG A 150 -28.69 -11.99 29.57
C ARG A 150 -28.35 -11.27 28.26
N PHE A 151 -29.30 -11.13 27.33
CA PHE A 151 -29.10 -10.31 26.13
C PHE A 151 -28.80 -8.84 26.45
N TRP A 152 -29.29 -8.34 27.59
CA TRP A 152 -28.96 -6.98 28.04
C TRP A 152 -27.47 -6.82 28.36
N ALA A 153 -26.81 -7.87 28.86
CA ALA A 153 -25.37 -7.81 29.11
C ALA A 153 -24.59 -7.68 27.79
N THR A 154 -24.93 -8.46 26.76
CA THR A 154 -24.36 -8.32 25.41
C THR A 154 -24.59 -6.92 24.86
N PHE A 155 -25.84 -6.43 24.90
CA PHE A 155 -26.20 -5.10 24.40
C PHE A 155 -25.43 -3.97 25.12
N ILE A 156 -25.32 -4.03 26.44
CA ILE A 156 -24.61 -3.01 27.23
C ILE A 156 -23.11 -3.06 26.92
N VAL A 157 -22.50 -4.25 26.86
CA VAL A 157 -21.08 -4.39 26.52
C VAL A 157 -20.82 -3.87 25.12
N ASP A 158 -21.64 -4.22 24.13
CA ASP A 158 -21.50 -3.72 22.76
C ASP A 158 -21.59 -2.18 22.72
N PHE A 159 -22.55 -1.59 23.43
CA PHE A 159 -22.67 -0.13 23.52
C PHE A 159 -21.43 0.51 24.15
N VAL A 160 -20.88 -0.09 25.22
CA VAL A 160 -19.64 0.36 25.85
C VAL A 160 -18.45 0.23 24.88
N LEU A 161 -18.33 -0.87 24.15
CA LEU A 161 -17.27 -1.07 23.16
C LEU A 161 -17.37 -0.05 22.03
N VAL A 162 -18.56 0.22 21.50
CA VAL A 162 -18.78 1.26 20.48
C VAL A 162 -18.43 2.64 21.03
N TYR A 163 -18.86 2.97 22.24
CA TYR A 163 -18.54 4.25 22.86
C TYR A 163 -17.03 4.45 23.04
N LEU A 164 -16.34 3.43 23.56
CA LEU A 164 -14.88 3.47 23.68
C LEU A 164 -14.18 3.48 22.32
N SER A 165 -14.74 2.84 21.29
CA SER A 165 -14.25 2.93 19.90
C SER A 165 -14.28 4.37 19.40
N VAL A 166 -15.37 5.09 19.64
CA VAL A 166 -15.52 6.49 19.24
C VAL A 166 -14.52 7.38 19.98
N ILE A 167 -14.32 7.18 21.29
CA ILE A 167 -13.29 7.89 22.06
C ILE A 167 -11.89 7.63 21.48
N TYR A 168 -11.58 6.37 21.22
CA TYR A 168 -10.31 5.97 20.63
C TYR A 168 -10.08 6.66 19.27
N ILE A 169 -11.06 6.63 18.36
CA ILE A 169 -10.98 7.29 17.06
C ILE A 169 -10.76 8.80 17.23
N MET A 170 -11.45 9.45 18.17
CA MET A 170 -11.24 10.88 18.44
C MET A 170 -9.82 11.19 18.91
N ILE A 171 -9.23 10.35 19.77
CA ILE A 171 -7.84 10.51 20.24
C ILE A 171 -6.85 10.30 19.08
N GLU A 172 -7.07 9.27 18.25
CA GLU A 172 -6.23 8.99 17.08
C GLU A 172 -6.31 10.14 16.07
N CYS A 173 -7.51 10.64 15.77
CA CYS A 173 -7.72 11.79 14.88
C CYS A 173 -7.01 13.05 15.40
N ARG A 174 -7.10 13.36 16.70
CA ARG A 174 -6.40 14.52 17.29
C ARG A 174 -4.88 14.37 17.16
N THR A 175 -4.36 13.18 17.40
CA THR A 175 -2.92 12.89 17.26
C THR A 175 -2.46 13.04 15.82
N TYR A 176 -3.25 12.53 14.87
CA TYR A 176 -3.02 12.68 13.44
C TYR A 176 -3.01 14.15 13.01
N VAL A 177 -4.02 14.94 13.42
CA VAL A 177 -4.13 16.36 13.08
C VAL A 177 -2.90 17.12 13.57
N LYS A 178 -2.49 16.94 14.84
CA LYS A 178 -1.32 17.62 15.41
C LYS A 178 -0.04 17.34 14.61
N ARG A 179 0.20 16.09 14.21
CA ARG A 179 1.39 15.74 13.40
C ARG A 179 1.27 16.24 11.96
N ARG A 180 0.07 16.22 11.39
CA ARG A 180 -0.19 16.76 10.04
C ARG A 180 0.02 18.27 10.00
N GLU A 181 -0.33 18.98 11.06
CA GLU A 181 -0.04 20.40 11.24
C GLU A 181 1.47 20.65 11.27
N GLN A 182 2.23 19.86 12.04
CA GLN A 182 3.70 19.95 12.08
C GLN A 182 4.31 19.75 10.68
N PHE A 183 3.91 18.70 9.95
CA PHE A 183 4.37 18.45 8.59
C PHE A 183 4.08 19.64 7.64
N ARG A 184 2.90 20.27 7.78
CA ARG A 184 2.54 21.44 6.98
C ARG A 184 3.30 22.70 7.37
N ALA A 185 3.75 22.78 8.62
CA ALA A 185 4.58 23.86 9.12
C ALA A 185 6.05 23.73 8.67
N GLU A 186 6.51 22.55 8.27
CA GLU A 186 7.86 22.35 7.75
C GLU A 186 8.10 23.06 6.41
N ASN A 187 9.39 23.35 6.13
CA ASN A 187 9.83 24.07 4.93
C ASN A 187 10.07 23.11 3.75
N ILE A 188 9.08 22.29 3.44
CA ILE A 188 9.10 21.38 2.29
C ILE A 188 8.59 22.13 1.06
N ALA A 189 9.26 21.99 -0.09
CA ALA A 189 8.88 22.67 -1.34
C ALA A 189 7.40 22.45 -1.73
N ALA A 190 6.87 21.25 -1.48
CA ALA A 190 5.47 20.92 -1.71
C ALA A 190 4.48 21.79 -0.89
N ASN A 191 4.85 22.24 0.32
CA ASN A 191 4.00 23.09 1.15
C ASN A 191 3.88 24.53 0.61
N TYR A 192 4.76 24.93 -0.30
CA TYR A 192 4.77 26.24 -0.96
C TYR A 192 4.09 26.22 -2.33
N ALA A 193 3.70 25.04 -2.83
CA ALA A 193 3.22 24.86 -4.19
C ALA A 193 1.77 24.35 -4.24
N VAL A 194 1.08 24.68 -5.33
CA VAL A 194 -0.24 24.13 -5.67
C VAL A 194 -0.22 23.56 -7.09
N SER A 195 -0.92 22.45 -7.30
CA SER A 195 -1.21 21.92 -8.62
C SER A 195 -2.50 22.53 -9.14
N VAL A 196 -2.45 23.09 -10.33
CA VAL A 196 -3.59 23.62 -11.07
C VAL A 196 -3.85 22.71 -12.26
N MET A 197 -5.06 22.21 -12.35
CA MET A 197 -5.51 21.25 -13.35
C MET A 197 -6.67 21.86 -14.15
N ASP A 198 -6.93 21.33 -15.34
CA ASP A 198 -7.98 21.78 -16.27
C ASP A 198 -7.86 23.25 -16.71
N LEU A 199 -6.65 23.78 -16.84
CA LEU A 199 -6.41 25.13 -17.35
C LEU A 199 -7.06 25.34 -18.72
N ARG A 200 -7.74 26.47 -18.89
CA ARG A 200 -8.35 26.80 -20.16
C ARG A 200 -7.28 26.96 -21.25
N LYS A 201 -7.54 26.41 -22.43
CA LYS A 201 -6.62 26.42 -23.57
C LYS A 201 -6.22 27.82 -24.06
N ASP A 202 -7.07 28.83 -23.82
CA ASP A 202 -6.82 30.22 -24.18
C ASP A 202 -5.97 30.98 -23.16
N ARG A 203 -5.83 30.45 -21.94
CA ARG A 203 -5.03 31.06 -20.85
C ARG A 203 -3.91 30.13 -20.35
N ASN A 204 -3.53 29.16 -21.17
CA ASN A 204 -2.51 28.15 -20.86
C ASN A 204 -1.09 28.64 -21.23
N THR A 205 -0.70 29.79 -20.68
CA THR A 205 0.64 30.39 -20.82
C THR A 205 1.14 30.80 -19.43
N GLU A 206 2.45 30.72 -19.19
CA GLU A 206 3.04 30.97 -17.88
C GLU A 206 2.67 32.37 -17.36
N GLU A 207 2.71 33.38 -18.23
CA GLU A 207 2.43 34.78 -17.88
C GLU A 207 0.96 34.98 -17.52
N LEU A 208 0.04 34.31 -18.22
CA LEU A 208 -1.40 34.43 -17.99
C LEU A 208 -1.80 33.74 -16.68
N VAL A 209 -1.28 32.54 -16.45
CA VAL A 209 -1.48 31.83 -15.18
C VAL A 209 -0.88 32.65 -14.04
N ARG A 210 0.32 33.20 -14.21
CA ARG A 210 0.93 34.09 -13.21
C ARG A 210 0.06 35.31 -12.96
N GLN A 211 -0.41 36.00 -14.00
CA GLN A 211 -1.29 37.16 -13.88
C GLN A 211 -2.57 36.85 -13.10
N ASP A 212 -3.15 35.67 -13.33
CA ASP A 212 -4.37 35.24 -12.67
C ASP A 212 -4.18 35.00 -11.16
N PHE A 213 -3.07 34.35 -10.78
CA PHE A 213 -2.74 34.15 -9.38
C PHE A 213 -2.26 35.43 -8.71
N GLU A 214 -1.56 36.31 -9.44
CA GLU A 214 -1.10 37.61 -8.94
C GLU A 214 -2.27 38.58 -8.71
N MET A 215 -3.33 38.51 -9.54
CA MET A 215 -4.56 39.28 -9.32
C MET A 215 -5.26 38.87 -8.02
N ALA A 216 -5.23 37.58 -7.68
CA ALA A 216 -5.83 37.06 -6.46
C ALA A 216 -4.94 37.23 -5.22
N LEU A 217 -3.62 37.08 -5.38
CA LEU A 217 -2.61 37.10 -4.32
C LEU A 217 -1.40 37.96 -4.75
N PRO A 218 -1.51 39.30 -4.69
CA PRO A 218 -0.46 40.20 -5.18
C PRO A 218 0.86 40.05 -4.41
N GLY A 219 1.96 39.95 -5.13
CA GLY A 219 3.34 39.90 -4.63
C GLY A 219 3.80 38.53 -4.12
N GLU A 220 2.92 37.54 -4.10
CA GLU A 220 3.14 36.24 -3.42
C GLU A 220 3.55 35.11 -4.37
N VAL A 221 3.34 35.26 -5.67
CA VAL A 221 3.72 34.23 -6.66
C VAL A 221 5.24 34.33 -6.93
N GLU A 222 5.95 33.24 -6.71
CA GLU A 222 7.39 33.14 -6.98
C GLU A 222 7.66 32.62 -8.39
N GLY A 223 6.94 31.57 -8.79
CA GLY A 223 7.12 30.93 -10.09
C GLY A 223 5.92 30.12 -10.51
N VAL A 224 5.77 29.95 -11.83
CA VAL A 224 4.76 29.10 -12.44
C VAL A 224 5.48 28.15 -13.38
N GLN A 225 5.21 26.86 -13.23
CA GLN A 225 5.76 25.82 -14.10
C GLN A 225 4.61 25.12 -14.81
N LEU A 226 4.52 25.30 -16.13
CA LEU A 226 3.58 24.54 -16.95
C LEU A 226 4.05 23.08 -17.04
N THR A 227 3.09 22.14 -17.09
CA THR A 227 3.43 20.73 -17.26
C THR A 227 3.48 20.36 -18.74
N TYR A 228 4.40 19.46 -19.08
CA TYR A 228 4.60 19.01 -20.45
C TYR A 228 4.40 17.49 -20.57
N GLY A 229 3.95 17.08 -21.75
CA GLY A 229 3.63 15.69 -22.03
C GLY A 229 4.85 14.79 -22.12
N SER A 230 5.34 14.28 -20.99
CA SER A 230 6.56 13.47 -20.92
C SER A 230 6.36 11.96 -21.12
N ALA A 231 5.16 11.50 -21.52
CA ALA A 231 4.85 10.07 -21.58
C ALA A 231 5.78 9.27 -22.51
N TYR A 232 6.08 9.81 -23.69
CA TYR A 232 7.01 9.18 -24.63
C TYR A 232 8.44 9.17 -24.08
N LEU A 233 8.91 10.33 -23.59
CA LEU A 233 10.23 10.49 -23.00
C LEU A 233 10.45 9.54 -21.81
N ARG A 234 9.45 9.43 -20.93
CA ARG A 234 9.48 8.51 -19.79
C ARG A 234 9.52 7.05 -20.22
N LYS A 235 8.73 6.68 -21.25
CA LYS A 235 8.77 5.33 -21.83
C LYS A 235 10.16 5.01 -22.39
N LYS A 236 10.75 5.92 -23.17
CA LYS A 236 12.10 5.75 -23.71
C LYS A 236 13.17 5.72 -22.62
N PHE A 237 13.08 6.57 -21.60
CA PHE A 237 13.97 6.55 -20.45
C PHE A 237 13.89 5.23 -19.67
N ASN A 238 12.70 4.67 -19.47
CA ASN A 238 12.54 3.37 -18.83
C ASN A 238 13.14 2.24 -19.67
N LEU A 239 13.01 2.29 -21.00
CA LEU A 239 13.65 1.33 -21.90
C LEU A 239 15.17 1.47 -21.89
N TYR A 240 15.69 2.70 -21.92
CA TYR A 240 17.11 3.00 -21.74
C TYR A 240 17.65 2.40 -20.44
N ARG A 241 16.97 2.62 -19.32
CA ARG A 241 17.37 2.07 -18.01
C ARG A 241 17.29 0.54 -17.99
N THR A 242 16.30 -0.04 -18.66
CA THR A 242 16.18 -1.50 -18.80
C THR A 242 17.34 -2.07 -19.62
N ALA A 243 17.72 -1.41 -20.72
CA ALA A 243 18.86 -1.79 -21.54
C ALA A 243 20.16 -1.67 -20.75
N GLN A 244 20.35 -0.58 -19.99
CA GLN A 244 21.49 -0.40 -19.09
C GLN A 244 21.59 -1.54 -18.07
N ASN A 245 20.51 -1.85 -17.34
CA ASN A 245 20.51 -2.93 -16.36
C ASN A 245 20.86 -4.28 -17.01
N LYS A 246 20.32 -4.57 -18.21
CA LYS A 246 20.62 -5.82 -18.92
C LYS A 246 22.06 -5.88 -19.43
N LYS A 247 22.62 -4.75 -19.85
CA LYS A 247 24.03 -4.61 -20.21
C LYS A 247 24.93 -4.87 -19.01
N GLU A 248 24.61 -4.30 -17.84
CA GLU A 248 25.34 -4.54 -16.59
C GLU A 248 25.29 -6.02 -16.19
N VAL A 249 24.15 -6.69 -16.31
CA VAL A 249 24.03 -8.14 -16.08
C VAL A 249 24.88 -8.94 -17.06
N ALA A 250 24.86 -8.59 -18.35
CA ALA A 250 25.69 -9.27 -19.36
C ALA A 250 27.18 -9.07 -19.07
N GLN A 251 27.60 -7.87 -18.65
CA GLN A 251 28.98 -7.59 -18.29
C GLN A 251 29.40 -8.36 -17.04
N TYR A 252 28.55 -8.40 -16.01
CA TYR A 252 28.79 -9.22 -14.82
C TYR A 252 28.96 -10.71 -15.15
N GLN A 253 28.19 -11.23 -16.12
CA GLN A 253 28.31 -12.61 -16.58
C GLN A 253 29.62 -12.88 -17.34
N ILE A 254 30.14 -11.89 -18.07
CA ILE A 254 31.44 -11.98 -18.74
C ILE A 254 32.55 -11.99 -17.70
N ASP A 255 32.52 -11.06 -16.74
CA ASP A 255 33.57 -10.87 -15.75
C ASP A 255 33.64 -12.04 -14.74
N ASN A 256 32.50 -12.63 -14.38
CA ASN A 256 32.41 -13.75 -13.41
C ASN A 256 32.16 -15.12 -14.08
N GLY A 257 32.10 -15.17 -15.41
CA GLY A 257 31.84 -16.38 -16.17
C GLY A 257 33.06 -17.30 -16.21
N LYS A 258 32.91 -18.54 -15.73
CA LYS A 258 34.01 -19.53 -15.71
C LYS A 258 34.43 -20.02 -17.11
N ASP A 259 33.55 -19.88 -18.10
CA ASP A 259 33.72 -20.51 -19.42
C ASP A 259 34.32 -19.57 -20.48
N GLY A 260 34.55 -18.28 -20.17
CA GLY A 260 35.02 -17.27 -21.13
C GLY A 260 34.06 -17.02 -22.32
N LYS A 261 32.87 -17.64 -22.30
CA LYS A 261 31.85 -17.50 -23.35
C LYS A 261 31.03 -16.25 -23.10
N ARG A 262 30.91 -15.40 -24.13
CA ARG A 262 30.06 -14.20 -24.05
C ARG A 262 28.57 -14.59 -24.03
N PRO A 263 27.75 -13.93 -23.18
CA PRO A 263 26.34 -14.24 -23.05
C PRO A 263 25.58 -13.87 -24.33
N ARG A 264 24.79 -14.81 -24.85
CA ARG A 264 23.95 -14.58 -26.04
C ARG A 264 22.48 -14.65 -25.66
N HIS A 265 21.66 -13.86 -26.34
CA HIS A 265 20.21 -13.94 -26.18
C HIS A 265 19.53 -14.00 -27.56
N HIS A 266 18.31 -14.50 -27.56
CA HIS A 266 17.45 -14.48 -28.72
C HIS A 266 16.73 -13.14 -28.80
N THR A 267 16.71 -12.55 -29.99
CA THR A 267 16.04 -11.28 -30.24
C THR A 267 14.51 -11.38 -30.19
N VAL A 268 13.97 -12.60 -30.32
CA VAL A 268 12.52 -12.86 -30.29
C VAL A 268 12.18 -13.88 -29.19
N PRO A 269 11.17 -13.63 -28.34
CA PRO A 269 10.70 -14.55 -27.31
C PRO A 269 9.81 -15.66 -27.90
N CYS A 270 10.25 -16.28 -28.99
CA CYS A 270 9.53 -17.39 -29.62
C CYS A 270 10.46 -18.59 -29.71
N THR A 271 10.08 -19.68 -29.04
CA THR A 271 10.84 -20.93 -28.98
C THR A 271 10.84 -21.71 -30.30
N CYS A 272 10.04 -21.32 -31.31
CA CYS A 272 9.85 -22.10 -32.54
C CYS A 272 10.50 -21.50 -33.82
N CYS A 273 11.17 -20.34 -33.76
CA CYS A 273 11.74 -19.72 -34.96
C CYS A 273 13.27 -19.57 -34.89
N CYS A 274 13.93 -19.99 -35.97
CA CYS A 274 15.36 -19.87 -36.30
C CYS A 274 15.86 -18.42 -36.33
N THR A 275 15.80 -17.73 -35.21
CA THR A 275 16.31 -16.36 -35.07
C THR A 275 17.73 -16.40 -34.53
N GLY A 276 18.60 -15.58 -35.13
CA GLY A 276 20.02 -15.53 -34.80
C GLY A 276 20.24 -15.20 -33.32
N THR A 277 21.20 -15.90 -32.71
CA THR A 277 21.69 -15.54 -31.37
C THR A 277 22.67 -14.39 -31.51
N VAL A 278 22.41 -13.28 -30.82
CA VAL A 278 23.27 -12.09 -30.82
C VAL A 278 24.01 -11.98 -29.50
N ASP A 279 25.18 -11.33 -29.53
CA ASP A 279 25.91 -10.98 -28.30
C ASP A 279 25.05 -10.01 -27.48
N SER A 280 24.81 -10.36 -26.22
CA SER A 280 23.93 -9.59 -25.35
C SER A 280 24.56 -8.24 -24.98
N GLN A 281 25.87 -8.18 -24.79
CA GLN A 281 26.52 -6.93 -24.40
C GLN A 281 26.45 -5.90 -25.53
N GLU A 282 26.77 -6.32 -26.75
CA GLU A 282 26.76 -5.45 -27.93
C GLU A 282 25.34 -4.98 -28.26
N TYR A 283 24.37 -5.90 -28.30
CA TYR A 283 22.98 -5.56 -28.54
C TYR A 283 22.41 -4.59 -27.51
N TRP A 284 22.59 -4.84 -26.20
CA TRP A 284 22.06 -3.93 -25.18
C TRP A 284 22.79 -2.59 -25.18
N SER A 285 24.06 -2.55 -25.60
CA SER A 285 24.78 -1.30 -25.80
C SER A 285 24.22 -0.50 -26.98
N GLU A 286 23.91 -1.15 -28.10
CA GLU A 286 23.28 -0.52 -29.26
C GLU A 286 21.86 -0.04 -28.96
N GLN A 287 21.06 -0.83 -28.22
CA GLN A 287 19.74 -0.40 -27.77
C GLN A 287 19.83 0.78 -26.80
N GLN A 288 20.85 0.81 -25.94
CA GLN A 288 21.09 1.93 -25.03
C GLN A 288 21.42 3.21 -25.80
N THR A 289 22.29 3.15 -26.82
CA THR A 289 22.62 4.33 -27.65
C THR A 289 21.42 4.78 -28.47
N THR A 290 20.70 3.84 -29.10
CA THR A 290 19.47 4.14 -29.87
C THR A 290 18.45 4.88 -29.00
N HIS A 291 18.18 4.38 -27.80
CA HIS A 291 17.24 5.05 -26.89
C HIS A 291 17.77 6.39 -26.37
N ALA A 292 19.09 6.56 -26.22
CA ALA A 292 19.67 7.85 -25.85
C ALA A 292 19.46 8.90 -26.96
N GLU A 293 19.69 8.54 -28.22
CA GLU A 293 19.43 9.40 -29.38
C GLU A 293 17.94 9.74 -29.51
N GLU A 294 17.05 8.76 -29.30
CA GLU A 294 15.60 9.00 -29.29
C GLU A 294 15.18 9.93 -28.13
N ILE A 295 15.86 9.87 -26.98
CA ILE A 295 15.62 10.75 -25.84
C ILE A 295 16.06 12.17 -26.18
N GLU A 296 17.28 12.34 -26.70
CA GLU A 296 17.83 13.66 -27.08
C GLU A 296 16.97 14.33 -28.16
N THR A 297 16.66 13.61 -29.24
CA THR A 297 15.77 14.11 -30.30
C THR A 297 14.35 14.42 -29.78
N ALA A 298 13.85 13.67 -28.79
CA ALA A 298 12.57 13.98 -28.16
C ALA A 298 12.66 15.21 -27.24
N GLN A 299 13.80 15.44 -26.57
CA GLN A 299 14.04 16.61 -25.73
C GLN A 299 14.17 17.88 -26.57
N GLU A 300 14.89 17.83 -27.69
CA GLU A 300 14.97 18.94 -28.64
C GLU A 300 13.59 19.30 -29.20
N LYS A 301 12.80 18.29 -29.58
CA LYS A 301 11.41 18.49 -30.02
C LYS A 301 10.50 19.00 -28.91
N MET A 302 10.88 18.88 -27.65
CA MET A 302 10.14 19.35 -26.48
C MET A 302 10.54 20.76 -26.02
N ASP A 303 11.26 21.53 -26.84
CA ASP A 303 11.55 22.94 -26.54
C ASP A 303 10.24 23.66 -26.10
N PRO A 304 10.21 24.25 -24.88
CA PRO A 304 9.05 24.97 -24.34
C PRO A 304 8.48 26.02 -25.29
N LYS A 305 9.30 26.56 -26.21
CA LYS A 305 8.89 27.54 -27.21
C LYS A 305 8.07 26.93 -28.37
N VAL A 306 8.16 25.62 -28.57
CA VAL A 306 7.60 24.90 -29.72
C VAL A 306 6.45 23.99 -29.31
N VAL A 307 6.51 23.38 -28.12
CA VAL A 307 5.51 22.40 -27.67
C VAL A 307 4.41 23.04 -26.85
N LYS A 308 3.16 22.73 -27.23
CA LYS A 308 1.99 23.11 -26.46
C LYS A 308 2.03 22.44 -25.06
N PRO A 309 1.93 23.23 -23.97
CA PRO A 309 1.85 22.68 -22.62
C PRO A 309 0.58 21.84 -22.43
N CYS A 310 0.58 20.99 -21.41
CA CYS A 310 -0.64 20.35 -20.95
C CYS A 310 -1.54 21.38 -20.25
N ASP A 311 -2.81 21.06 -20.08
CA ASP A 311 -3.78 21.95 -19.43
C ASP A 311 -3.63 21.92 -17.89
N SER A 312 -2.37 21.93 -17.40
CA SER A 312 -2.05 21.95 -15.97
C SER A 312 -0.72 22.65 -15.69
N ALA A 313 -0.62 23.22 -14.49
CA ALA A 313 0.54 23.96 -14.01
C ALA A 313 0.80 23.69 -12.54
N ILE A 314 2.03 23.94 -12.11
CA ILE A 314 2.41 23.99 -10.70
C ILE A 314 2.75 25.45 -10.41
N VAL A 315 2.08 26.04 -9.42
CA VAL A 315 2.31 27.42 -9.00
C VAL A 315 3.00 27.40 -7.65
N VAL A 316 4.13 28.09 -7.56
CA VAL A 316 4.97 28.18 -6.35
C VAL A 316 4.81 29.57 -5.75
N PHE A 317 4.55 29.63 -4.46
CA PHE A 317 4.37 30.86 -3.70
C PHE A 317 5.54 31.11 -2.74
N LYS A 318 5.75 32.37 -2.39
CA LYS A 318 6.74 32.80 -1.38
C LYS A 318 6.37 32.33 0.02
N THR A 319 5.07 32.25 0.33
CA THR A 319 4.59 31.87 1.67
C THR A 319 3.65 30.66 1.63
N LYS A 320 3.76 29.78 2.64
CA LYS A 320 2.86 28.63 2.85
C LYS A 320 1.41 29.06 3.04
N LYS A 321 1.18 30.25 3.61
CA LYS A 321 -0.14 30.83 3.79
C LYS A 321 -0.81 31.07 2.44
N SER A 322 -0.11 31.71 1.49
CA SER A 322 -0.62 31.99 0.16
C SER A 322 -0.95 30.71 -0.61
N ALA A 323 -0.06 29.71 -0.56
CA ALA A 323 -0.33 28.38 -1.14
C ALA A 323 -1.57 27.72 -0.52
N ALA A 324 -1.72 27.79 0.81
CA ALA A 324 -2.87 27.22 1.50
C ALA A 324 -4.19 27.95 1.19
N VAL A 325 -4.15 29.27 1.01
CA VAL A 325 -5.31 30.08 0.59
C VAL A 325 -5.67 29.73 -0.86
N ALA A 326 -4.69 29.75 -1.77
CA ALA A 326 -4.90 29.42 -3.18
C ALA A 326 -5.55 28.03 -3.38
N ALA A 327 -5.14 27.03 -2.59
CA ALA A 327 -5.73 25.68 -2.65
C ALA A 327 -7.13 25.56 -2.05
N GLN A 328 -7.60 26.56 -1.28
CA GLN A 328 -8.91 26.53 -0.61
C GLN A 328 -9.90 27.52 -1.19
N THR A 329 -9.41 28.56 -1.86
CA THR A 329 -10.23 29.61 -2.47
C THR A 329 -10.38 29.38 -3.96
N LYS A 330 -11.55 29.71 -4.49
CA LYS A 330 -11.73 29.90 -5.93
C LYS A 330 -11.19 31.28 -6.31
N LEU A 331 -10.38 31.35 -7.35
CA LEU A 331 -9.88 32.59 -7.94
C LEU A 331 -11.05 33.41 -8.50
N PHE A 332 -11.08 34.69 -8.14
CA PHE A 332 -12.09 35.65 -8.58
C PHE A 332 -11.98 35.90 -10.09
N GLY A 333 -13.12 35.96 -10.80
CA GLY A 333 -13.17 36.25 -12.23
C GLY A 333 -12.93 35.05 -13.15
N MET A 334 -12.67 33.86 -12.61
CA MET A 334 -12.65 32.62 -13.40
C MET A 334 -13.96 31.83 -13.27
N PRO A 335 -14.45 31.21 -14.36
CA PRO A 335 -15.58 30.28 -14.29
C PRO A 335 -15.28 29.11 -13.33
N LEU A 336 -16.27 28.71 -12.53
CA LEU A 336 -16.14 27.67 -11.51
C LEU A 336 -15.72 26.30 -12.06
N ASP A 337 -16.07 26.00 -13.31
CA ASP A 337 -15.84 24.71 -13.97
C ASP A 337 -14.55 24.68 -14.81
N SER A 338 -13.75 25.75 -14.79
CA SER A 338 -12.64 25.92 -15.74
C SER A 338 -11.25 25.66 -15.17
N TYR A 339 -11.14 25.16 -13.93
CA TYR A 339 -9.89 24.74 -13.30
C TYR A 339 -10.14 24.05 -11.96
N THR A 340 -9.23 23.18 -11.56
CA THR A 340 -9.17 22.58 -10.22
C THR A 340 -7.82 22.91 -9.58
N ILE A 341 -7.83 23.37 -8.32
CA ILE A 341 -6.60 23.68 -7.58
C ILE A 341 -6.54 22.72 -6.41
N ASP A 342 -5.44 21.97 -6.34
CA ASP A 342 -5.12 21.09 -5.24
C ASP A 342 -3.75 21.43 -4.66
N ARG A 343 -3.52 20.99 -3.43
CA ARG A 343 -2.19 21.15 -2.81
C ARG A 343 -1.20 20.25 -3.55
N GLN A 344 -0.01 20.79 -3.81
CA GLN A 344 1.01 20.03 -4.49
C GLN A 344 1.55 18.92 -3.59
N GLU A 345 1.76 17.73 -4.17
CA GLU A 345 2.46 16.65 -3.50
C GLU A 345 3.98 16.73 -3.71
N ALA A 346 4.73 15.93 -2.95
CA ALA A 346 6.17 15.79 -3.15
C ALA A 346 6.47 15.33 -4.59
N PHE A 347 7.54 15.85 -5.19
CA PHE A 347 7.86 15.64 -6.61
C PHE A 347 7.84 14.15 -7.04
N LYS A 348 8.26 13.25 -6.15
CA LYS A 348 8.31 11.80 -6.40
C LYS A 348 6.94 11.11 -6.37
N SER A 349 5.96 11.65 -5.64
CA SER A 349 4.60 11.08 -5.56
C SER A 349 3.66 11.64 -6.63
N VAL A 350 4.05 12.75 -7.28
CA VAL A 350 3.28 13.33 -8.39
C VAL A 350 3.10 12.32 -9.52
N HIS A 351 1.83 12.02 -9.83
CA HIS A 351 1.49 11.21 -10.97
C HIS A 351 1.48 12.04 -12.27
N TRP A 352 2.67 12.24 -12.86
CA TRP A 352 2.88 13.09 -14.05
C TRP A 352 2.01 12.74 -15.26
N HIS A 353 1.65 11.46 -15.43
CA HIS A 353 0.73 11.05 -16.49
C HIS A 353 -0.70 11.54 -16.24
N GLY A 354 -1.12 11.52 -14.97
CA GLY A 354 -2.40 12.03 -14.47
C GLY A 354 -2.62 13.51 -14.74
N MET A 355 -1.55 14.30 -14.65
CA MET A 355 -1.64 15.76 -14.81
C MET A 355 -2.06 16.23 -16.22
N ARG A 356 -2.13 15.31 -17.19
CA ARG A 356 -2.56 15.61 -18.56
C ARG A 356 -4.06 15.41 -18.78
N LEU A 357 -4.73 14.72 -17.86
CA LEU A 357 -6.11 14.30 -18.03
C LEU A 357 -7.06 15.42 -17.68
N SER A 358 -8.01 15.68 -18.57
CA SER A 358 -9.12 16.58 -18.30
C SER A 358 -10.13 15.93 -17.35
N TYR A 359 -10.86 16.74 -16.59
CA TYR A 359 -11.92 16.28 -15.67
C TYR A 359 -12.91 15.29 -16.32
N LEU A 360 -13.37 15.57 -17.55
CA LEU A 360 -14.31 14.71 -18.27
C LEU A 360 -13.72 13.33 -18.60
N ALA A 361 -12.43 13.28 -18.92
CA ALA A 361 -11.74 12.01 -19.14
C ALA A 361 -11.65 11.24 -17.81
N GLY A 362 -11.33 11.94 -16.71
CA GLY A 362 -11.32 11.38 -15.35
C GLY A 362 -12.67 10.79 -14.93
N LEU A 363 -13.78 11.43 -15.30
CA LEU A 363 -15.13 10.90 -15.09
C LEU A 363 -15.33 9.57 -15.84
N GLY A 364 -14.91 9.50 -17.10
CA GLY A 364 -14.97 8.28 -17.91
C GLY A 364 -14.16 7.13 -17.30
N PHE A 365 -12.95 7.41 -16.81
CA PHE A 365 -12.14 6.42 -16.08
C PHE A 365 -12.80 5.97 -14.78
N SER A 366 -13.41 6.90 -14.03
CA SER A 366 -14.11 6.58 -12.78
C SER A 366 -15.30 5.66 -13.04
N ILE A 367 -16.11 5.95 -14.06
CA ILE A 367 -17.24 5.09 -14.47
C ILE A 367 -16.72 3.72 -14.92
N ASN A 368 -15.67 3.67 -15.73
CA ASN A 368 -15.07 2.41 -16.17
C ASN A 368 -14.60 1.56 -14.98
N LEU A 369 -13.95 2.18 -13.99
CA LEU A 369 -13.50 1.53 -12.77
C LEU A 369 -14.68 0.99 -11.97
N TRP A 370 -15.77 1.75 -11.80
CA TRP A 370 -16.98 1.29 -11.15
C TRP A 370 -17.62 0.09 -11.86
N VAL A 371 -17.68 0.11 -13.19
CA VAL A 371 -18.18 -1.03 -13.98
C VAL A 371 -17.32 -2.27 -13.72
N TRP A 372 -16.00 -2.15 -13.78
CA TRP A 372 -15.10 -3.27 -13.49
C TRP A 372 -15.19 -3.75 -12.05
N LEU A 373 -15.37 -2.86 -11.08
CA LEU A 373 -15.56 -3.23 -9.69
C LEU A 373 -16.84 -4.06 -9.51
N VAL A 374 -17.95 -3.65 -10.14
CA VAL A 374 -19.20 -4.43 -10.14
C VAL A 374 -19.00 -5.78 -10.82
N VAL A 375 -18.32 -5.82 -11.97
CA VAL A 375 -17.99 -7.08 -12.67
C VAL A 375 -17.21 -8.00 -11.73
N VAL A 376 -16.12 -7.53 -11.12
CA VAL A 376 -15.32 -8.32 -10.18
C VAL A 376 -16.16 -8.82 -9.00
N LEU A 377 -17.03 -7.99 -8.41
CA LEU A 377 -17.91 -8.41 -7.31
C LEU A 377 -18.90 -9.51 -7.74
N VAL A 378 -19.50 -9.38 -8.91
CA VAL A 378 -20.44 -10.39 -9.44
C VAL A 378 -19.73 -11.71 -9.74
N PHE A 379 -18.54 -11.67 -10.34
CA PHE A 379 -17.74 -12.87 -10.60
C PHE A 379 -17.13 -13.49 -9.35
N TRP A 380 -16.86 -12.69 -8.31
CA TRP A 380 -16.34 -13.17 -7.03
C TRP A 380 -17.43 -13.83 -6.16
N ALA A 381 -18.70 -13.44 -6.33
CA ALA A 381 -19.80 -13.97 -5.53
C ALA A 381 -19.93 -15.51 -5.60
N PRO A 382 -19.94 -16.17 -6.78
CA PRO A 382 -19.95 -17.64 -6.87
C PRO A 382 -18.75 -18.31 -6.18
N ILE A 383 -17.56 -17.71 -6.29
CA ILE A 383 -16.34 -18.22 -5.66
C ILE A 383 -16.49 -18.17 -4.14
N SER A 384 -16.92 -17.02 -3.60
CA SER A 384 -17.17 -16.87 -2.17
C SER A 384 -18.27 -17.82 -1.66
N ALA A 385 -19.31 -18.06 -2.45
CA ALA A 385 -20.37 -19.02 -2.12
C ALA A 385 -19.85 -20.46 -2.11
N ALA A 386 -18.96 -20.83 -3.04
CA ALA A 386 -18.31 -22.13 -3.05
C ALA A 386 -17.41 -22.32 -1.81
N ILE A 387 -16.61 -21.30 -1.45
CA ILE A 387 -15.76 -21.32 -0.25
C ILE A 387 -16.61 -21.43 1.03
N MET A 388 -17.72 -20.67 1.13
CA MET A 388 -18.66 -20.79 2.25
C MET A 388 -19.36 -22.15 2.28
N GLY A 389 -19.66 -22.74 1.11
CA GLY A 389 -20.20 -24.09 1.01
C GLY A 389 -19.22 -25.16 1.51
N LEU A 390 -17.91 -25.01 1.23
CA LEU A 390 -16.86 -25.86 1.78
C LEU A 390 -16.72 -25.73 3.31
N ALA A 391 -17.02 -24.56 3.86
CA ALA A 391 -16.98 -24.31 5.30
C ALA A 391 -18.18 -24.90 6.07
N ASN A 392 -19.26 -25.28 5.37
CA ASN A 392 -20.46 -25.88 5.95
C ASN A 392 -20.97 -27.03 5.07
N LEU A 393 -20.25 -28.16 5.09
CA LEU A 393 -20.51 -29.30 4.22
C LEU A 393 -21.87 -29.96 4.50
N GLU A 394 -22.39 -29.85 5.73
CA GLU A 394 -23.73 -30.34 6.09
C GLU A 394 -24.83 -29.61 5.33
N SER A 395 -24.74 -28.28 5.24
CA SER A 395 -25.68 -27.48 4.45
C SER A 395 -25.57 -27.77 2.95
N LEU A 396 -24.35 -28.05 2.47
CA LEU A 396 -24.06 -28.36 1.08
C LEU A 396 -24.60 -29.75 0.68
N ALA A 397 -24.49 -30.74 1.57
CA ALA A 397 -25.04 -32.08 1.39
C ALA A 397 -26.57 -32.10 1.32
N GLY A 398 -27.24 -31.07 1.83
CA GLY A 398 -28.69 -30.87 1.67
C GLY A 398 -29.13 -30.54 0.23
N ILE A 399 -28.20 -30.19 -0.65
CA ILE A 399 -28.47 -29.91 -2.07
C ILE A 399 -28.41 -31.22 -2.87
N PRO A 400 -29.40 -31.54 -3.73
CA PRO A 400 -29.47 -32.81 -4.46
C PRO A 400 -28.22 -33.13 -5.30
N ALA A 401 -27.52 -32.11 -5.80
CA ALA A 401 -26.29 -32.27 -6.60
C ALA A 401 -25.08 -32.77 -5.78
N PHE A 402 -25.12 -32.67 -4.45
CA PHE A 402 -24.02 -32.97 -3.54
C PHE A 402 -24.36 -34.05 -2.50
N SER A 403 -25.38 -34.87 -2.78
CA SER A 403 -25.82 -35.96 -1.90
C SER A 403 -24.79 -37.08 -1.68
N TRP A 404 -23.69 -37.09 -2.45
CA TRP A 404 -22.54 -37.99 -2.31
C TRP A 404 -21.52 -37.53 -1.25
N LEU A 405 -21.58 -36.27 -0.80
CA LEU A 405 -20.65 -35.72 0.20
C LEU A 405 -20.68 -36.49 1.54
N PRO A 406 -21.84 -36.87 2.11
CA PRO A 406 -21.90 -37.64 3.36
C PRO A 406 -21.16 -38.98 3.31
N ASP A 407 -21.12 -39.63 2.15
CA ASP A 407 -20.45 -40.93 1.97
C ASP A 407 -18.92 -40.81 2.08
N ILE A 408 -18.36 -39.65 1.75
CA ILE A 408 -16.92 -39.38 1.83
C ILE A 408 -16.51 -38.94 3.24
N PHE A 409 -17.37 -38.20 3.94
CA PHE A 409 -17.04 -37.63 5.26
C PHE A 409 -17.38 -38.55 6.44
N SER A 410 -18.28 -39.51 6.27
CA SER A 410 -18.57 -40.55 7.27
C SER A 410 -17.39 -41.50 7.53
N ALA A 411 -16.38 -41.51 6.64
CA ALA A 411 -15.17 -42.33 6.79
C ALA A 411 -14.15 -41.78 7.81
N SER A 412 -14.16 -40.48 8.13
CA SER A 412 -13.34 -39.91 9.22
C SER A 412 -13.90 -38.59 9.75
N GLU A 413 -14.30 -38.58 11.03
CA GLU A 413 -14.77 -37.36 11.71
C GLU A 413 -13.69 -36.26 11.75
N GLY A 414 -12.41 -36.65 11.83
CA GLY A 414 -11.27 -35.72 11.79
C GLY A 414 -11.03 -35.09 10.41
N GLY A 415 -11.30 -35.81 9.31
CA GLY A 415 -11.13 -35.30 7.95
C GLY A 415 -12.15 -34.22 7.59
N LYS A 416 -13.40 -34.37 8.04
CA LYS A 416 -14.46 -33.36 7.89
C LYS A 416 -14.05 -32.03 8.53
N GLY A 417 -13.63 -32.06 9.80
CA GLY A 417 -13.22 -30.85 10.52
C GLY A 417 -11.99 -30.15 9.91
N LEU A 418 -11.07 -30.91 9.30
CA LEU A 418 -9.91 -30.35 8.60
C LEU A 418 -10.33 -29.67 7.29
N ILE A 419 -11.20 -30.31 6.50
CA ILE A 419 -11.70 -29.72 5.25
C ILE A 419 -12.53 -28.48 5.51
N GLU A 420 -13.45 -28.49 6.48
CA GLU A 420 -14.32 -27.33 6.76
C GLU A 420 -13.57 -26.11 7.30
N ARG A 421 -12.40 -26.29 7.93
CA ARG A 421 -11.71 -25.22 8.65
C ARG A 421 -10.35 -24.83 8.06
N VAL A 422 -9.63 -25.74 7.43
CA VAL A 422 -8.27 -25.49 6.88
C VAL A 422 -8.30 -25.19 5.39
N LEU A 423 -9.22 -25.82 4.63
CA LEU A 423 -9.27 -25.64 3.18
C LEU A 423 -9.85 -24.27 2.75
N PRO A 424 -10.94 -23.74 3.34
CA PRO A 424 -11.50 -22.45 2.92
C PRO A 424 -10.54 -21.26 3.05
N PRO A 425 -9.65 -21.17 4.06
CA PRO A 425 -8.63 -20.12 4.11
C PRO A 425 -7.47 -20.28 3.11
N LEU A 426 -7.27 -21.47 2.54
CA LEU A 426 -6.17 -21.78 1.62
C LEU A 426 -6.53 -21.59 0.14
N VAL A 427 -7.82 -21.69 -0.19
CA VAL A 427 -8.38 -21.57 -1.55
C VAL A 427 -9.01 -20.20 -1.71
#